data_AF-A0A2P4ZCU7-F1
#
_entry.id   AF-A0A2P4ZCU7-F1
#
_cell.length_a   1.000
_cell.length_b   1.000
_cell.length_c   1.000
_cell.angle_alpha   90.00
_cell.angle_beta   90.00
_cell.angle_gamma   90.00
#
_symmetry.space_group_name_H-M   'P 1'
#
loop_
_entity.id
_entity.type
_entity.pdbx_description
1 polymer ?
#
loop_
_entity_poly.entity_id
_entity_poly.type
_entity_poly.pdbx_seq_one_letter_code
_entity_poly.pdbx_strand_id
1 'polypeptide(L)'
;MEAALTEFTLFPQLPAELRIKIWELVPRPSRVVGVLPPASNWYRHYYRAIGSRASSGGGHQAWQRYHYRYIVQPREHAIFPLLHVNREARDVWLPHFFQPSRHSRVSDLDIGFDTPFISYDTDIFTVFDGWPSRGIPVDAYRSPVILDDDDEPVDGFIALDRRRIKNVALCEIPGDITSFTGSVAIRQLPNLQNLTILALGPNSNYRPASLASKNGSEDSLPILEMLAVDIQRGSSDIYELPLDLVHKSPFLNGSRLRHAIALSPSIRPLFRYKTFILSLLWHELRQKNAAEAISASWWEYTEYLFEDCREEAQCPLMLSGCGIEGHTKREMMDWKPNFEINYKLLYATEWKDELKRIGVIRT
;
A
#
# COMPACT_ATOMS: atom_id res chain seq x y z
N MET A 1 28.05 10.96 -18.21
CA MET A 1 28.44 10.13 -19.36
C MET A 1 27.66 8.83 -19.23
N GLU A 2 26.49 8.76 -19.86
CA GLU A 2 25.70 7.53 -19.89
C GLU A 2 26.51 6.47 -20.62
N ALA A 3 26.76 5.34 -19.96
CA ALA A 3 27.35 4.19 -20.62
C ALA A 3 26.35 3.72 -21.70
N ALA A 4 26.75 3.84 -22.97
CA ALA A 4 25.98 3.27 -24.07
C ALA A 4 25.77 1.78 -23.79
N LEU A 5 24.50 1.36 -23.71
CA LEU A 5 24.09 -0.03 -23.63
C LEU A 5 24.79 -0.78 -24.76
N THR A 6 25.76 -1.61 -24.40
CA THR A 6 26.51 -2.43 -25.35
C THR A 6 25.57 -3.55 -25.76
N GLU A 7 24.98 -3.47 -26.95
CA GLU A 7 24.23 -4.59 -27.51
C GLU A 7 25.16 -5.82 -27.52
N PHE A 8 24.73 -6.91 -26.87
CA PHE A 8 25.47 -8.18 -26.92
C PHE A 8 25.28 -8.79 -28.31
N THR A 9 26.09 -8.35 -29.27
CA THR A 9 25.99 -8.68 -30.70
C THR A 9 26.11 -10.19 -31.00
N LEU A 10 26.62 -10.97 -30.05
CA LEU A 10 26.75 -12.43 -30.15
C LEU A 10 25.51 -13.18 -29.67
N PHE A 11 24.54 -12.52 -29.01
CA PHE A 11 23.34 -13.20 -28.49
C PHE A 11 22.64 -14.08 -29.52
N PRO A 12 22.37 -13.59 -30.76
CA PRO A 12 21.64 -14.38 -31.75
C PRO A 12 22.45 -15.58 -32.27
N GLN A 13 23.78 -15.56 -32.11
CA GLN A 13 24.70 -16.60 -32.61
C GLN A 13 24.87 -17.75 -31.62
N LEU A 14 24.41 -17.59 -30.37
CA LEU A 14 24.45 -18.66 -29.38
C LEU A 14 23.50 -19.82 -29.76
N PRO A 15 23.83 -21.07 -29.40
CA PRO A 15 22.88 -22.19 -29.42
C PRO A 15 21.57 -21.85 -28.70
N ALA A 16 20.45 -22.39 -29.18
CA ALA A 16 19.12 -22.07 -28.66
C ALA A 16 18.99 -22.37 -27.16
N GLU A 17 19.61 -23.45 -26.70
CA GLU A 17 19.61 -23.87 -25.30
C GLU A 17 20.29 -22.84 -24.40
N LEU A 18 21.36 -22.19 -24.88
CA LEU A 18 22.05 -21.14 -24.14
C LEU A 18 21.25 -19.84 -24.16
N ARG A 19 20.60 -19.50 -25.28
CA ARG A 19 19.74 -18.31 -25.35
C ARG A 19 18.52 -18.43 -24.43
N ILE A 20 17.86 -19.58 -24.39
CA ILE A 20 16.74 -19.86 -23.48
C ILE A 20 17.20 -19.72 -22.02
N LYS A 21 18.34 -20.32 -21.64
CA LYS A 21 18.90 -20.15 -20.29
C LYS A 21 19.17 -18.69 -19.94
N ILE A 22 19.69 -17.91 -20.88
CA ILE A 22 19.90 -16.48 -20.66
C ILE A 22 18.56 -15.78 -20.46
N TRP A 23 17.53 -16.11 -21.25
CA TRP A 23 16.19 -15.55 -21.05
C TRP A 23 15.64 -15.88 -19.68
N GLU A 24 15.73 -17.12 -19.22
CA GLU A 24 15.28 -17.56 -17.89
C GLU A 24 16.02 -16.86 -16.74
N LEU A 25 17.27 -16.44 -16.96
CA LEU A 25 18.09 -15.74 -15.96
C LEU A 25 17.76 -14.25 -15.83
N VAL A 26 17.01 -13.65 -16.75
CA VAL A 26 16.68 -12.23 -16.65
C VAL A 26 15.70 -12.01 -15.50
N PRO A 27 16.03 -11.14 -14.52
CA PRO A 27 15.15 -10.90 -13.39
C PRO A 27 13.84 -10.26 -13.87
N ARG A 28 12.72 -10.80 -13.36
CA ARG A 28 11.42 -10.17 -13.51
C ARG A 28 11.35 -8.94 -12.60
N PRO A 29 10.79 -7.81 -13.06
CA PRO A 29 10.64 -6.62 -12.23
C PRO A 29 9.67 -6.90 -11.08
N SER A 30 10.00 -6.39 -9.90
CA SER A 30 9.04 -6.26 -8.79
C SER A 30 8.21 -5.01 -9.03
N ARG A 31 6.89 -5.14 -8.95
CA ARG A 31 5.96 -4.02 -9.22
C ARG A 31 4.93 -3.92 -8.10
N VAL A 32 4.55 -2.71 -7.75
CA VAL A 32 3.41 -2.42 -6.89
C VAL A 32 2.18 -2.28 -7.77
N VAL A 33 1.17 -3.09 -7.50
CA VAL A 33 -0.09 -3.13 -8.26
C VAL A 33 -1.24 -2.91 -7.28
N GLY A 34 -2.01 -1.84 -7.43
CA GLY A 34 -3.10 -1.54 -6.49
C GLY A 34 -4.29 -0.87 -7.13
N VAL A 35 -5.47 -1.10 -6.58
CA VAL A 35 -6.72 -0.52 -7.05
C VAL A 35 -6.92 0.87 -6.46
N LEU A 36 -7.18 1.86 -7.33
CA LEU A 36 -7.40 3.25 -6.91
C LEU A 36 -8.59 3.87 -7.65
N PRO A 37 -9.32 4.81 -7.03
CA PRO A 37 -10.26 5.66 -7.74
C PRO A 37 -9.48 6.64 -8.66
N PRO A 38 -10.07 7.13 -9.76
CA PRO A 38 -9.42 8.10 -10.62
C PRO A 38 -9.03 9.36 -9.85
N ALA A 39 -7.76 9.78 -9.92
CA ALA A 39 -7.29 10.95 -9.17
C ALA A 39 -8.12 12.22 -9.47
N SER A 40 -8.50 12.45 -10.73
CA SER A 40 -9.34 13.60 -11.11
C SER A 40 -10.68 13.64 -10.37
N ASN A 41 -11.32 12.49 -10.19
CA ASN A 41 -12.56 12.37 -9.44
C ASN A 41 -12.28 12.66 -7.96
N TRP A 42 -11.33 11.93 -7.35
CA TRP A 42 -10.98 12.10 -5.94
C TRP A 42 -10.69 13.58 -5.58
N TYR A 43 -9.86 14.27 -6.36
CA TYR A 43 -9.54 15.68 -6.12
C TYR A 43 -10.72 16.61 -6.33
N ARG A 44 -11.59 16.34 -7.32
CA ARG A 44 -12.83 17.11 -7.50
C ARG A 44 -13.68 17.07 -6.23
N HIS A 45 -13.77 15.92 -5.57
CA HIS A 45 -14.51 15.78 -4.31
C HIS A 45 -13.77 16.46 -3.16
N TYR A 46 -12.46 16.21 -3.00
CA TYR A 46 -11.63 16.82 -1.96
C TYR A 46 -11.68 18.37 -1.99
N TYR A 47 -11.54 18.99 -3.17
CA TYR A 47 -11.59 20.44 -3.29
C TYR A 47 -13.00 21.04 -3.20
N ARG A 48 -14.05 20.31 -3.61
CA ARG A 48 -15.45 20.75 -3.38
C ARG A 48 -15.80 20.73 -1.89
N ALA A 49 -15.24 19.80 -1.13
CA ALA A 49 -15.40 19.75 0.33
C ALA A 49 -14.72 20.95 1.02
N ILE A 50 -13.55 21.38 0.55
CA ILE A 50 -12.78 22.50 1.14
C ILE A 50 -13.29 23.87 0.64
N GLY A 51 -13.75 23.95 -0.60
CA GLY A 51 -14.26 25.18 -1.19
C GLY A 51 -15.73 25.40 -0.84
N SER A 52 -16.01 26.39 0.00
CA SER A 52 -17.33 26.90 0.41
C SER A 52 -18.25 27.33 -0.74
N ARG A 53 -18.65 26.39 -1.63
CA ARG A 53 -19.64 26.57 -2.70
C ARG A 53 -20.56 25.36 -2.77
N ALA A 54 -21.32 25.15 -1.69
CA ALA A 54 -22.53 24.35 -1.72
C ALA A 54 -23.67 25.19 -1.13
N SER A 55 -24.00 26.27 -1.83
CA SER A 55 -25.33 26.86 -1.73
C SER A 55 -26.23 26.12 -2.71
N SER A 56 -27.45 25.86 -2.25
CA SER A 56 -28.67 25.50 -3.00
C SER A 56 -28.78 24.10 -3.62
N GLY A 57 -29.78 23.37 -3.13
CA GLY A 57 -30.60 22.49 -3.96
C GLY A 57 -30.75 21.09 -3.42
N GLY A 58 -31.74 20.87 -2.55
CA GLY A 58 -32.21 19.53 -2.20
C GLY A 58 -32.65 18.77 -3.44
N GLY A 59 -32.18 17.52 -3.53
CA GLY A 59 -32.53 16.54 -4.54
C GLY A 59 -31.71 15.28 -4.27
N HIS A 60 -32.33 14.11 -4.34
CA HIS A 60 -31.70 12.82 -4.07
C HIS A 60 -30.26 12.75 -4.59
N GLN A 61 -29.30 12.60 -3.67
CA GLN A 61 -27.88 12.58 -3.98
C GLN A 61 -27.57 11.33 -4.83
N ALA A 62 -27.34 11.53 -6.13
CA ALA A 62 -26.84 10.47 -6.99
C ALA A 62 -25.35 10.26 -6.69
N TRP A 63 -25.02 9.10 -6.13
CA TRP A 63 -23.63 8.63 -5.99
C TRP A 63 -22.91 8.71 -7.34
N GLN A 64 -21.80 9.44 -7.43
CA GLN A 64 -20.90 9.29 -8.57
C GLN A 64 -20.05 8.05 -8.34
N ARG A 65 -20.50 6.90 -8.86
CA ARG A 65 -19.73 5.65 -8.84
C ARG A 65 -18.36 5.88 -9.48
N TYR A 66 -17.30 5.50 -8.78
CA TYR A 66 -15.97 5.52 -9.36
C TYR A 66 -15.74 4.31 -10.26
N HIS A 67 -15.12 4.56 -11.41
CA HIS A 67 -14.51 3.50 -12.21
C HIS A 67 -13.10 3.26 -11.68
N TYR A 68 -12.94 2.23 -10.86
CA TYR A 68 -11.66 1.91 -10.23
C TYR A 68 -10.68 1.32 -11.23
N ARG A 69 -9.39 1.54 -11.01
CA ARG A 69 -8.35 1.02 -11.89
C ARG A 69 -7.19 0.44 -11.10
N TYR A 70 -6.71 -0.72 -11.54
CA TYR A 70 -5.42 -1.25 -11.12
C TYR A 70 -4.30 -0.45 -11.78
N ILE A 71 -3.57 0.28 -10.95
CA ILE A 71 -2.39 1.04 -11.34
C ILE A 71 -1.14 0.21 -11.08
N VAL A 72 -0.07 0.49 -11.82
CA VAL A 72 1.22 -0.20 -11.67
C VAL A 72 2.35 0.80 -11.53
N GLN A 73 3.24 0.56 -10.56
CA GLN A 73 4.51 1.26 -10.40
C GLN A 73 5.67 0.26 -10.21
N PRO A 74 6.86 0.53 -10.75
CA PRO A 74 7.17 1.63 -11.68
C PRO A 74 6.47 1.46 -13.03
N ARG A 75 6.01 2.56 -13.63
CA ARG A 75 5.30 2.54 -14.93
C ARG A 75 6.13 2.00 -16.08
N GLU A 76 7.43 2.18 -16.04
CA GLU A 76 8.37 1.60 -17.03
C GLU A 76 8.36 0.07 -17.05
N HIS A 77 7.84 -0.55 -15.98
CA HIS A 77 7.65 -1.99 -15.88
C HIS A 77 6.18 -2.40 -16.01
N ALA A 78 5.28 -1.48 -16.41
CA ALA A 78 3.88 -1.79 -16.67
C ALA A 78 3.74 -2.91 -17.70
N ILE A 79 4.67 -3.02 -18.65
CA ILE A 79 4.86 -4.22 -19.45
C ILE A 79 6.30 -4.70 -19.30
N PHE A 80 6.48 -5.99 -19.01
CA PHE A 80 7.81 -6.58 -18.88
C PHE A 80 8.53 -6.52 -20.25
N PRO A 81 9.68 -5.82 -20.37
CA PRO A 81 10.29 -5.56 -21.67
C PRO A 81 10.55 -6.81 -22.52
N LEU A 82 10.90 -7.94 -21.89
CA LEU A 82 11.19 -9.19 -22.61
C LEU A 82 9.99 -9.78 -23.37
N LEU A 83 8.75 -9.42 -23.01
CA LEU A 83 7.56 -9.85 -23.75
C LEU A 83 7.48 -9.23 -25.16
N HIS A 84 8.24 -8.15 -25.40
CA HIS A 84 8.29 -7.43 -26.67
C HIS A 84 9.54 -7.70 -27.51
N VAL A 85 10.57 -8.35 -26.95
CA VAL A 85 11.87 -8.51 -27.62
C VAL A 85 11.76 -9.40 -28.86
N ASN A 86 11.40 -10.67 -28.68
CA ASN A 86 11.22 -11.61 -29.78
C ASN A 86 10.31 -12.78 -29.35
N ARG A 87 10.06 -13.72 -30.26
CA ARG A 87 9.22 -14.89 -30.01
C ARG A 87 9.81 -15.81 -28.94
N GLU A 88 11.12 -16.07 -28.97
CA GLU A 88 11.80 -16.98 -28.03
C GLU A 88 11.67 -16.49 -26.58
N ALA A 89 11.94 -15.21 -26.33
CA ALA A 89 11.77 -14.60 -25.01
C ALA A 89 10.30 -14.61 -24.56
N ARG A 90 9.35 -14.37 -25.47
CA ARG A 90 7.92 -14.42 -25.17
C ARG A 90 7.47 -15.82 -24.79
N ASP A 91 7.94 -16.84 -25.50
CA ASP A 91 7.57 -18.23 -25.25
C ASP A 91 8.07 -18.70 -23.87
N VAL A 92 9.23 -18.20 -23.42
CA VAL A 92 9.74 -18.43 -22.05
C VAL A 92 8.87 -17.71 -21.01
N TRP A 93 8.58 -16.42 -21.22
CA TRP A 93 8.05 -15.58 -20.15
C TRP A 93 6.53 -15.48 -20.05
N LEU A 94 5.82 -15.51 -21.18
CA LEU A 94 4.36 -15.33 -21.20
C LEU A 94 3.58 -16.30 -20.29
N PRO A 95 3.96 -17.59 -20.16
CA PRO A 95 3.29 -18.52 -19.23
C PRO A 95 3.35 -18.11 -17.75
N HIS A 96 4.28 -17.24 -17.37
CA HIS A 96 4.41 -16.74 -16.00
C HIS A 96 3.49 -15.55 -15.68
N PHE A 97 2.76 -15.04 -16.67
CA PHE A 97 1.85 -13.91 -16.50
C PHE A 97 0.39 -14.32 -16.68
N PHE A 98 -0.46 -13.73 -15.85
CA PHE A 98 -1.89 -13.70 -16.02
C PHE A 98 -2.28 -12.47 -16.85
N GLN A 99 -3.14 -12.66 -17.83
CA GLN A 99 -3.67 -11.59 -18.67
C GLN A 99 -5.12 -11.28 -18.27
N PRO A 100 -5.36 -10.26 -17.41
CA PRO A 100 -6.70 -9.85 -17.06
C PRO A 100 -7.42 -9.25 -18.28
N SER A 101 -8.76 -9.31 -18.28
CA SER A 101 -9.56 -8.49 -19.19
C SER A 101 -9.32 -7.01 -18.88
N ARG A 102 -9.11 -6.19 -19.92
CA ARG A 102 -8.82 -4.75 -19.77
C ARG A 102 -9.84 -4.02 -18.90
N HIS A 103 -11.09 -4.46 -18.99
CA HIS A 103 -12.18 -4.05 -18.12
C HIS A 103 -12.86 -5.29 -17.59
N SER A 104 -13.11 -5.33 -16.29
CA SER A 104 -13.85 -6.39 -15.61
C SER A 104 -14.97 -5.73 -14.81
N ARG A 105 -16.21 -6.19 -15.02
CA ARG A 105 -17.34 -5.77 -14.21
C ARG A 105 -17.54 -6.80 -13.11
N VAL A 106 -17.37 -6.38 -11.86
CA VAL A 106 -17.60 -7.22 -10.68
C VAL A 106 -18.68 -6.56 -9.85
N SER A 107 -19.81 -7.25 -9.70
CA SER A 107 -21.03 -6.67 -9.14
C SER A 107 -21.42 -5.38 -9.90
N ASP A 108 -21.44 -4.26 -9.20
CA ASP A 108 -21.83 -2.94 -9.72
C ASP A 108 -20.63 -2.01 -10.02
N LEU A 109 -19.40 -2.55 -9.93
CA LEU A 109 -18.16 -1.82 -10.14
C LEU A 109 -17.52 -2.20 -11.48
N ASP A 110 -17.09 -1.17 -12.22
CA ASP A 110 -16.23 -1.34 -13.39
C ASP A 110 -14.78 -1.17 -12.97
N ILE A 111 -13.99 -2.23 -13.15
CA ILE A 111 -12.57 -2.29 -12.81
C ILE A 111 -11.74 -2.30 -14.08
N GLY A 112 -10.90 -1.28 -14.25
CA GLY A 112 -9.93 -1.20 -15.34
C GLY A 112 -8.55 -1.74 -14.92
N PHE A 113 -7.79 -2.27 -15.89
CA PHE A 113 -6.39 -2.65 -15.69
C PHE A 113 -5.48 -1.79 -16.55
N ASP A 114 -4.55 -1.06 -15.93
CA ASP A 114 -3.59 -0.22 -16.65
C ASP A 114 -2.38 -1.02 -17.17
N THR A 115 -2.22 -2.26 -16.70
CA THR A 115 -1.27 -3.23 -17.23
C THR A 115 -1.99 -4.38 -17.93
N PRO A 116 -1.49 -4.86 -19.08
CA PRO A 116 -2.02 -6.05 -19.75
C PRO A 116 -1.58 -7.37 -19.09
N PHE A 117 -0.57 -7.37 -18.21
CA PHE A 117 0.01 -8.60 -17.65
C PHE A 117 0.30 -8.44 -16.16
N ILE A 118 -0.10 -9.43 -15.38
CA ILE A 118 0.12 -9.52 -13.93
C ILE A 118 0.92 -10.79 -13.61
N SER A 119 1.91 -10.69 -12.75
CA SER A 119 2.71 -11.81 -12.25
C SER A 119 2.37 -12.06 -10.79
N TYR A 120 1.63 -13.13 -10.50
CA TYR A 120 1.34 -13.53 -9.11
C TYR A 120 2.59 -13.94 -8.31
N ASP A 121 3.70 -14.23 -8.99
CA ASP A 121 4.96 -14.59 -8.34
C ASP A 121 5.75 -13.37 -7.87
N THR A 122 5.71 -12.26 -8.62
CA THR A 122 6.63 -11.12 -8.42
C THR A 122 5.94 -9.79 -8.19
N ASP A 123 4.69 -9.63 -8.59
CA ASP A 123 3.93 -8.42 -8.29
C ASP A 123 3.54 -8.41 -6.81
N ILE A 124 3.58 -7.22 -6.24
CA ILE A 124 3.16 -6.90 -4.88
C ILE A 124 1.80 -6.22 -5.00
N PHE A 125 0.75 -6.93 -4.59
CA PHE A 125 -0.62 -6.41 -4.66
C PHE A 125 -0.91 -5.54 -3.44
N THR A 126 -1.25 -4.28 -3.65
CA THR A 126 -1.30 -3.28 -2.60
C THR A 126 -2.71 -2.84 -2.28
N VAL A 127 -3.04 -2.79 -1.00
CA VAL A 127 -4.18 -2.03 -0.48
C VAL A 127 -3.66 -0.69 0.06
N PHE A 128 -4.03 0.38 -0.64
CA PHE A 128 -3.63 1.73 -0.26
C PHE A 128 -4.55 2.33 0.82
N ASP A 129 -5.84 2.03 0.74
CA ASP A 129 -6.89 2.52 1.64
C ASP A 129 -8.15 1.64 1.49
N GLY A 130 -9.08 1.76 2.44
CA GLY A 130 -10.44 1.21 2.36
C GLY A 130 -11.37 2.11 1.55
N TRP A 131 -11.17 2.19 0.23
CA TRP A 131 -11.97 3.06 -0.63
C TRP A 131 -13.45 2.66 -0.63
N PRO A 132 -14.41 3.61 -0.52
CA PRO A 132 -15.84 3.29 -0.52
C PRO A 132 -16.33 2.76 -1.86
N SER A 133 -17.06 1.64 -1.91
CA SER A 133 -17.50 1.04 -3.17
C SER A 133 -18.43 1.94 -3.98
N ARG A 134 -19.29 2.73 -3.33
CA ARG A 134 -20.22 3.62 -4.02
C ARG A 134 -19.60 4.99 -4.38
N GLY A 135 -18.32 5.18 -4.08
CA GLY A 135 -17.61 6.45 -4.24
C GLY A 135 -17.85 7.39 -3.06
N ILE A 136 -17.23 8.57 -3.07
CA ILE A 136 -17.39 9.54 -1.97
C ILE A 136 -18.70 10.34 -2.18
N PRO A 137 -19.61 10.41 -1.17
CA PRO A 137 -20.83 11.22 -1.28
C PRO A 137 -20.50 12.69 -1.58
N VAL A 138 -21.39 13.38 -2.30
CA VAL A 138 -21.17 14.77 -2.74
C VAL A 138 -21.00 15.77 -1.57
N ASP A 139 -21.53 15.44 -0.38
CA ASP A 139 -21.57 16.32 0.80
C ASP A 139 -20.88 15.75 2.06
N ALA A 140 -20.05 14.71 1.93
CA ALA A 140 -19.56 13.86 3.03
C ALA A 140 -18.63 14.52 4.07
N TYR A 141 -18.27 15.80 3.94
CA TYR A 141 -17.31 16.44 4.87
C TYR A 141 -17.94 17.35 5.93
N ARG A 142 -19.28 17.41 6.03
CA ARG A 142 -19.96 18.09 7.15
C ARG A 142 -19.97 17.30 8.46
N SER A 143 -19.58 16.02 8.45
CA SER A 143 -19.34 15.18 9.62
C SER A 143 -18.13 14.28 9.33
N PRO A 144 -17.06 14.25 10.15
CA PRO A 144 -15.89 13.38 9.91
C PRO A 144 -16.16 11.88 10.07
N VAL A 145 -17.42 11.46 10.22
CA VAL A 145 -17.79 10.08 10.55
C VAL A 145 -19.09 9.79 9.82
N ILE A 146 -19.18 8.56 9.32
CA ILE A 146 -20.30 7.91 8.65
C ILE A 146 -20.30 8.15 7.13
N LEU A 147 -19.42 7.42 6.43
CA LEU A 147 -19.90 6.60 5.30
C LEU A 147 -21.19 5.93 5.80
N ASP A 148 -22.30 5.98 5.06
CA ASP A 148 -23.50 5.21 5.44
C ASP A 148 -23.05 3.85 5.97
N ASP A 149 -23.61 3.38 7.10
CA ASP A 149 -23.26 2.10 7.73
C ASP A 149 -23.33 0.89 6.76
N ASP A 150 -23.85 1.10 5.54
CA ASP A 150 -24.01 0.16 4.44
C ASP A 150 -23.01 0.35 3.24
N ASP A 151 -22.07 1.31 3.25
CA ASP A 151 -21.10 1.47 2.15
C ASP A 151 -19.82 0.63 2.38
N GLU A 152 -19.92 -0.64 2.02
CA GLU A 152 -18.81 -1.60 2.04
C GLU A 152 -17.58 -1.06 1.25
N PRO A 153 -16.36 -1.23 1.77
CA PRO A 153 -15.16 -0.87 1.05
C PRO A 153 -14.99 -1.73 -0.21
N VAL A 154 -14.38 -1.16 -1.25
CA VAL A 154 -13.93 -1.93 -2.42
C VAL A 154 -12.92 -2.97 -1.96
N ASP A 155 -13.18 -4.23 -2.32
CA ASP A 155 -12.20 -5.31 -2.21
C ASP A 155 -10.90 -4.89 -2.94
N GLY A 156 -9.79 -4.79 -2.21
CA GLY A 156 -8.50 -4.37 -2.74
C GLY A 156 -7.94 -5.31 -3.82
N PHE A 157 -8.42 -6.55 -3.84
CA PHE A 157 -8.06 -7.62 -4.77
C PHE A 157 -9.22 -8.00 -5.70
N ILE A 158 -10.21 -7.11 -5.87
CA ILE A 158 -11.33 -7.29 -6.78
C ILE A 158 -10.88 -7.69 -8.19
N ALA A 159 -11.57 -8.65 -8.81
CA ALA A 159 -11.21 -9.21 -10.12
C ALA A 159 -9.84 -9.92 -10.20
N LEU A 160 -9.15 -10.14 -9.08
CA LEU A 160 -7.96 -10.99 -8.98
C LEU A 160 -8.29 -12.33 -8.31
N ASP A 161 -7.46 -13.35 -8.59
CA ASP A 161 -7.56 -14.64 -7.91
C ASP A 161 -6.78 -14.60 -6.60
N ARG A 162 -7.50 -14.36 -5.50
CA ARG A 162 -6.95 -14.33 -4.13
C ARG A 162 -6.15 -15.59 -3.76
N ARG A 163 -6.45 -16.75 -4.35
CA ARG A 163 -5.71 -18.00 -4.08
C ARG A 163 -4.31 -17.98 -4.69
N ARG A 164 -4.05 -17.12 -5.68
CA ARG A 164 -2.74 -17.03 -6.32
C ARG A 164 -1.86 -15.91 -5.76
N ILE A 165 -2.44 -15.01 -4.96
CA ILE A 165 -1.72 -13.87 -4.38
C ILE A 165 -0.73 -14.36 -3.32
N LYS A 166 0.56 -14.11 -3.55
CA LYS A 166 1.68 -14.44 -2.65
C LYS A 166 2.29 -13.23 -1.97
N ASN A 167 2.27 -12.07 -2.62
CA ASN A 167 2.90 -10.85 -2.12
C ASN A 167 1.86 -9.74 -1.99
N VAL A 168 1.66 -9.25 -0.77
CA VAL A 168 0.76 -8.14 -0.48
C VAL A 168 1.55 -6.98 0.10
N ALA A 169 1.16 -5.75 -0.23
CA ALA A 169 1.60 -4.57 0.48
C ALA A 169 0.43 -3.87 1.16
N LEU A 170 0.67 -3.41 2.38
CA LEU A 170 -0.23 -2.58 3.15
C LEU A 170 0.39 -1.20 3.23
N CYS A 171 -0.30 -0.22 2.65
CA CYS A 171 0.02 1.17 2.90
C CYS A 171 -0.28 1.51 4.38
N GLU A 172 0.32 2.59 4.86
CA GLU A 172 0.08 3.07 6.20
C GLU A 172 -1.40 3.46 6.37
N ILE A 173 -2.08 2.92 7.39
CA ILE A 173 -3.53 3.02 7.55
C ILE A 173 -3.91 4.50 7.67
N PRO A 174 -4.72 5.02 6.75
CA PRO A 174 -4.93 6.46 6.67
C PRO A 174 -5.98 6.98 7.64
N GLY A 175 -6.71 6.15 8.39
CA GLY A 175 -7.56 6.63 9.49
C GLY A 175 -8.76 5.74 9.81
N ASP A 176 -9.33 5.07 8.80
CA ASP A 176 -10.40 4.08 8.98
C ASP A 176 -9.85 2.66 8.86
N ILE A 177 -9.67 2.01 10.01
CA ILE A 177 -9.12 0.65 10.11
C ILE A 177 -10.15 -0.38 9.63
N THR A 178 -11.44 -0.13 9.82
CA THR A 178 -12.50 -1.08 9.45
C THR A 178 -12.59 -1.20 7.93
N SER A 179 -12.71 -0.07 7.24
CA SER A 179 -12.72 -0.08 5.76
C SER A 179 -11.42 -0.66 5.19
N PHE A 180 -10.27 -0.34 5.80
CA PHE A 180 -8.98 -0.86 5.38
C PHE A 180 -8.89 -2.39 5.52
N THR A 181 -9.23 -2.93 6.68
CA THR A 181 -9.20 -4.38 6.94
C THR A 181 -10.21 -5.13 6.10
N GLY A 182 -11.41 -4.58 5.88
CA GLY A 182 -12.40 -5.10 4.95
C GLY A 182 -11.86 -5.21 3.52
N SER A 183 -11.16 -4.17 3.04
CA SER A 183 -10.53 -4.18 1.71
C SER A 183 -9.44 -5.26 1.57
N VAL A 184 -8.63 -5.46 2.61
CA VAL A 184 -7.59 -6.51 2.63
C VAL A 184 -8.20 -7.91 2.73
N ALA A 185 -9.12 -8.10 3.67
CA ALA A 185 -9.73 -9.40 4.05
C ALA A 185 -8.67 -10.52 4.17
N ILE A 186 -7.73 -10.37 5.10
CA ILE A 186 -6.53 -11.21 5.23
C ILE A 186 -6.80 -12.72 5.26
N ARG A 187 -7.93 -13.14 5.87
CA ARG A 187 -8.36 -14.55 5.95
C ARG A 187 -8.59 -15.20 4.58
N GLN A 188 -8.81 -14.39 3.55
CA GLN A 188 -9.07 -14.85 2.19
C GLN A 188 -7.79 -14.95 1.34
N LEU A 189 -6.60 -14.83 1.94
CA LEU A 189 -5.30 -14.90 1.27
C LEU A 189 -4.50 -16.14 1.75
N PRO A 190 -4.91 -17.36 1.34
CA PRO A 190 -4.37 -18.60 1.90
C PRO A 190 -2.91 -18.88 1.53
N ASN A 191 -2.40 -18.27 0.45
CA ASN A 191 -1.06 -18.48 -0.08
C ASN A 191 -0.15 -17.26 0.11
N LEU A 192 -0.50 -16.35 1.03
CA LEU A 192 0.33 -15.21 1.37
C LEU A 192 1.70 -15.68 1.89
N GLN A 193 2.77 -15.22 1.24
CA GLN A 193 4.16 -15.50 1.59
C GLN A 193 4.87 -14.25 2.09
N ASN A 194 4.57 -13.09 1.50
CA ASN A 194 5.22 -11.81 1.82
C ASN A 194 4.17 -10.74 2.11
N LEU A 195 4.27 -10.13 3.29
CA LEU A 195 3.54 -8.93 3.66
C LEU A 195 4.51 -7.74 3.74
N THR A 196 4.33 -6.76 2.87
CA THR A 196 5.16 -5.56 2.82
C THR A 196 4.45 -4.40 3.51
N ILE A 197 5.09 -3.78 4.48
CA ILE A 197 4.70 -2.45 4.97
C ILE A 197 5.23 -1.44 3.96
N LEU A 198 4.32 -0.78 3.25
CA LEU A 198 4.63 0.17 2.19
C LEU A 198 4.51 1.59 2.72
N ALA A 199 5.65 2.23 2.96
CA ALA A 199 5.72 3.65 3.28
C ALA A 199 5.62 4.48 1.99
N LEU A 200 4.89 5.59 2.02
CA LEU A 200 4.82 6.51 0.90
C LEU A 200 5.88 7.62 1.07
N GLY A 201 6.52 7.97 -0.03
CA GLY A 201 7.55 8.98 -0.06
C GLY A 201 7.00 10.41 0.02
N PRO A 202 7.87 11.42 -0.11
CA PRO A 202 7.46 12.81 -0.22
C PRO A 202 6.49 13.06 -1.38
N ASN A 203 5.52 13.94 -1.17
CA ASN A 203 4.54 14.28 -2.18
C ASN A 203 5.18 14.94 -3.42
N SER A 204 4.89 14.39 -4.61
CA SER A 204 5.42 14.84 -5.91
C SER A 204 5.03 16.26 -6.30
N ASN A 205 3.97 16.81 -5.69
CA ASN A 205 3.54 18.19 -5.94
C ASN A 205 4.50 19.23 -5.31
N TYR A 206 5.36 18.81 -4.38
CA TYR A 206 6.42 19.66 -3.83
C TYR A 206 7.69 19.48 -4.65
N ARG A 207 8.38 20.58 -4.93
CA ARG A 207 9.73 20.51 -5.50
C ARG A 207 10.65 19.83 -4.49
N PRO A 208 11.52 18.89 -4.92
CA PRO A 208 12.54 18.31 -4.06
C PRO A 208 13.32 19.40 -3.34
N ALA A 209 13.27 19.37 -2.01
CA ALA A 209 13.93 20.32 -1.13
C ALA A 209 14.61 19.55 0.00
N SER A 210 15.46 20.24 0.75
CA SER A 210 16.22 19.57 1.82
C SER A 210 15.32 19.00 2.90
N LEU A 211 15.32 17.66 3.01
CA LEU A 211 14.69 16.89 4.08
C LEU A 211 15.62 16.79 5.31
N ALA A 212 16.88 17.18 5.19
CA ALA A 212 17.78 17.27 6.34
C ALA A 212 17.21 18.30 7.33
N SER A 213 16.93 17.85 8.56
CA SER A 213 16.40 18.68 9.63
C SER A 213 17.23 19.94 9.79
N LYS A 214 16.64 21.13 9.62
CA LYS A 214 17.17 22.30 10.30
C LYS A 214 17.07 21.98 11.79
N ASN A 215 18.22 21.95 12.46
CA ASN A 215 18.34 21.62 13.88
C ASN A 215 17.21 22.25 14.72
N GLY A 216 16.46 21.42 15.44
CA GLY A 216 16.01 21.78 16.80
C GLY A 216 14.72 22.57 16.97
N SER A 217 13.65 22.31 16.21
CA SER A 217 12.30 22.45 16.76
C SER A 217 11.41 21.28 16.33
N GLU A 218 10.49 20.88 17.20
CA GLU A 218 9.49 19.81 17.00
C GLU A 218 8.51 20.09 15.83
N ASP A 219 8.76 21.12 15.04
CA ASP A 219 8.00 21.44 13.83
C ASP A 219 8.45 20.50 12.70
N SER A 220 7.65 19.45 12.51
CA SER A 220 7.57 18.62 11.30
C SER A 220 8.12 19.26 10.02
N LEU A 221 8.74 18.43 9.17
CA LEU A 221 9.03 18.82 7.79
C LEU A 221 7.77 19.41 7.12
N PRO A 222 7.87 20.56 6.41
CA PRO A 222 6.72 21.17 5.71
C PRO A 222 6.24 20.33 4.53
N ILE A 223 6.99 19.27 4.20
CA ILE A 223 6.72 18.37 3.09
C ILE A 223 5.81 17.27 3.59
N LEU A 224 4.67 17.13 2.92
CA LEU A 224 3.69 16.09 3.21
C LEU A 224 4.09 14.77 2.55
N GLU A 225 3.57 13.69 3.11
CA GLU A 225 3.59 12.40 2.47
C GLU A 225 2.75 12.42 1.17
N MET A 226 3.19 11.64 0.18
CA MET A 226 2.45 11.42 -1.05
C MET A 226 1.11 10.75 -0.73
N LEU A 227 0.02 11.29 -1.26
CA LEU A 227 -1.28 10.63 -1.15
C LEU A 227 -1.31 9.41 -2.08
N ALA A 228 -2.01 8.35 -1.72
CA ALA A 228 -2.15 7.16 -2.57
C ALA A 228 -2.67 7.51 -3.98
N VAL A 229 -3.60 8.45 -4.10
CA VAL A 229 -4.12 8.89 -5.40
C VAL A 229 -3.09 9.64 -6.26
N ASP A 230 -2.07 10.27 -5.67
CA ASP A 230 -1.02 10.99 -6.40
C ASP A 230 -0.10 10.04 -7.19
N ILE A 231 -0.07 8.75 -6.83
CA ILE A 231 0.67 7.70 -7.56
C ILE A 231 0.20 7.62 -9.04
N GLN A 232 -1.03 8.03 -9.32
CA GLN A 232 -1.59 8.11 -10.68
C GLN A 232 -1.09 9.29 -11.51
N ARG A 233 -0.36 10.25 -10.93
CA ARG A 233 0.04 11.48 -11.63
C ARG A 233 1.50 11.50 -12.05
N GLY A 234 2.36 10.77 -11.37
CA GLY A 234 3.81 10.73 -11.62
C GLY A 234 4.37 9.34 -11.83
N SER A 235 5.68 9.30 -12.10
CA SER A 235 6.49 8.08 -12.05
C SER A 235 6.95 7.85 -10.61
N SER A 236 6.84 6.62 -10.14
CA SER A 236 7.31 6.23 -8.80
C SER A 236 8.25 5.04 -8.89
N ASP A 237 9.29 5.08 -8.08
CA ASP A 237 10.22 3.99 -7.87
C ASP A 237 9.89 3.26 -6.55
N ILE A 238 10.29 1.99 -6.48
CA ILE A 238 10.18 1.18 -5.26
C ILE A 238 11.60 0.94 -4.73
N TYR A 239 11.82 1.22 -3.46
CA TYR A 239 13.06 0.90 -2.78
C TYR A 239 12.80 -0.05 -1.60
N GLU A 240 13.64 -1.07 -1.46
CA GLU A 240 13.60 -1.97 -0.32
C GLU A 240 14.26 -1.32 0.88
N LEU A 241 13.55 -1.25 2.01
CA LEU A 241 14.05 -0.64 3.24
C LEU A 241 14.67 -1.73 4.14
N PRO A 242 16.00 -1.75 4.31
CA PRO A 242 16.64 -2.69 5.21
C PRO A 242 16.20 -2.49 6.66
N LEU A 243 16.09 -3.57 7.43
CA LEU A 243 15.60 -3.52 8.81
C LEU A 243 16.45 -2.59 9.71
N ASP A 244 17.78 -2.59 9.54
CA ASP A 244 18.69 -1.70 10.26
C ASP A 244 18.36 -0.23 10.00
N LEU A 245 18.01 0.10 8.76
CA LEU A 245 17.62 1.45 8.37
C LEU A 245 16.26 1.83 8.97
N VAL A 246 15.28 0.91 8.94
CA VAL A 246 13.96 1.14 9.55
C VAL A 246 14.07 1.49 11.03
N HIS A 247 14.95 0.84 11.78
CA HIS A 247 15.12 1.14 13.20
C HIS A 247 15.95 2.39 13.49
N LYS A 248 16.97 2.68 12.68
CA LYS A 248 17.95 3.74 12.98
C LYS A 248 17.68 5.07 12.27
N SER A 249 16.86 5.08 11.22
CA SER A 249 16.63 6.28 10.41
C SER A 249 15.82 7.33 11.18
N PRO A 250 16.38 8.54 11.41
CA PRO A 250 15.61 9.65 11.97
C PRO A 250 14.44 10.03 11.07
N PHE A 251 14.59 9.89 9.75
CA PHE A 251 13.53 10.19 8.79
C PHE A 251 12.34 9.24 8.91
N LEU A 252 12.56 7.95 9.17
CA LEU A 252 11.47 6.96 9.26
C LEU A 252 10.78 6.94 10.63
N ASN A 253 11.41 7.50 11.67
CA ASN A 253 10.94 7.38 13.06
C ASN A 253 10.69 8.70 13.79
N GLY A 254 11.52 9.72 13.59
CA GLY A 254 11.44 11.00 14.31
C GLY A 254 10.88 12.15 13.46
N SER A 255 11.41 12.33 12.25
CA SER A 255 11.03 13.40 11.32
C SER A 255 10.17 12.87 10.16
N ARG A 256 9.41 11.80 10.39
CA ARG A 256 8.57 11.18 9.35
C ARG A 256 7.67 12.22 8.71
N LEU A 257 7.39 12.07 7.42
CA LEU A 257 6.49 12.95 6.70
C LEU A 257 5.13 12.99 7.40
N ARG A 258 4.43 14.13 7.30
CA ARG A 258 3.06 14.22 7.82
C ARG A 258 2.14 13.56 6.80
N HIS A 259 1.44 12.51 7.24
CA HIS A 259 0.27 12.05 6.52
C HIS A 259 -0.85 13.09 6.70
N ALA A 260 -1.64 13.33 5.65
CA ALA A 260 -2.70 14.35 5.68
C ALA A 260 -3.82 14.03 6.68
N ILE A 261 -3.95 12.74 7.03
CA ILE A 261 -4.86 12.24 8.06
C ILE A 261 -3.98 11.74 9.21
N ALA A 262 -4.14 12.32 10.39
CA ALA A 262 -3.18 12.16 11.48
C ALA A 262 -3.23 10.76 12.09
N LEU A 263 -2.17 9.96 11.87
CA LEU A 263 -1.88 8.81 12.71
C LEU A 263 -1.53 9.27 14.13
N SER A 264 -1.95 8.51 15.15
CA SER A 264 -1.52 8.75 16.53
C SER A 264 0.01 8.84 16.58
N PRO A 265 0.61 9.84 17.26
CA PRO A 265 2.06 9.99 17.33
C PRO A 265 2.79 8.74 17.82
N SER A 266 2.12 7.90 18.63
CA SER A 266 2.68 6.64 19.15
C SER A 266 2.89 5.56 18.08
N ILE A 267 2.10 5.56 17.00
CA ILE A 267 2.16 4.58 15.90
C ILE A 267 3.05 5.08 14.75
N ARG A 268 3.27 6.39 14.70
CA ARG A 268 3.96 7.05 13.59
C ARG A 268 5.37 6.54 13.30
N PRO A 269 6.21 6.06 14.24
CA PRO A 269 7.47 5.44 13.85
C PRO A 269 7.25 4.15 13.05
N LEU A 270 7.97 3.93 11.95
CA LEU A 270 7.73 2.78 11.07
C LEU A 270 7.88 1.42 11.77
N PHE A 271 8.81 1.31 12.72
CA PHE A 271 8.95 0.11 13.53
C PHE A 271 7.74 -0.15 14.45
N ARG A 272 7.11 0.91 14.99
CA ARG A 272 5.89 0.79 15.82
C ARG A 272 4.66 0.50 14.97
N TYR A 273 4.64 1.02 13.74
CA TYR A 273 3.61 0.70 12.77
C TYR A 273 3.56 -0.81 12.47
N LYS A 274 4.71 -1.48 12.34
CA LYS A 274 4.76 -2.95 12.23
C LYS A 274 4.10 -3.64 13.40
N THR A 275 4.41 -3.20 14.63
CA THR A 275 3.80 -3.75 15.85
C THR A 275 2.29 -3.62 15.82
N PHE A 276 1.77 -2.46 15.41
CA PHE A 276 0.33 -2.24 15.24
C PHE A 276 -0.30 -3.11 14.16
N ILE A 277 0.32 -3.23 12.99
CA ILE A 277 -0.21 -4.10 11.92
C ILE A 277 -0.23 -5.56 12.36
N LEU A 278 0.83 -6.04 13.02
CA LEU A 278 0.86 -7.41 13.51
C LEU A 278 -0.19 -7.67 14.58
N SER A 279 -0.39 -6.72 15.51
CA SER A 279 -1.43 -6.84 16.53
C SER A 279 -2.81 -6.86 15.88
N LEU A 280 -3.09 -5.97 14.93
CA LEU A 280 -4.33 -5.96 14.16
C LEU A 280 -4.57 -7.30 13.44
N LEU A 281 -3.59 -7.79 12.68
CA LEU A 281 -3.69 -9.04 11.93
C LEU A 281 -3.88 -10.26 12.84
N TRP A 282 -3.23 -10.27 14.02
CA TRP A 282 -3.41 -11.34 15.00
C TRP A 282 -4.87 -11.48 15.44
N HIS A 283 -5.54 -10.34 15.70
CA HIS A 283 -6.95 -10.30 16.08
C HIS A 283 -7.85 -10.58 14.88
N GLU A 284 -7.58 -9.98 13.72
CA GLU A 284 -8.33 -10.18 12.48
C GLU A 284 -8.34 -11.63 12.01
N LEU A 285 -7.30 -12.43 12.32
CA LEU A 285 -7.26 -13.86 12.04
C LEU A 285 -8.06 -14.72 13.04
N ARG A 286 -8.44 -14.16 14.19
CA ARG A 286 -9.16 -14.86 15.27
C ARG A 286 -10.62 -14.46 15.39
N GLN A 287 -10.90 -13.16 15.27
CA GLN A 287 -12.24 -12.57 15.33
C GLN A 287 -12.56 -11.78 14.06
N LYS A 288 -13.82 -11.74 13.61
CA LYS A 288 -14.22 -11.02 12.38
C LYS A 288 -14.39 -9.50 12.58
N ASN A 289 -14.74 -9.07 13.78
CA ASN A 289 -14.98 -7.66 14.14
C ASN A 289 -13.81 -7.05 14.92
N ALA A 290 -12.57 -7.49 14.66
CA ALA A 290 -11.42 -7.02 15.42
C ALA A 290 -11.09 -5.56 15.12
N ALA A 291 -11.15 -5.14 13.85
CA ALA A 291 -10.96 -3.75 13.46
C ALA A 291 -11.97 -2.80 14.13
N GLU A 292 -13.24 -3.19 14.19
CA GLU A 292 -14.32 -2.43 14.84
C GLU A 292 -14.05 -2.27 16.34
N ALA A 293 -13.64 -3.36 17.02
CA ALA A 293 -13.29 -3.33 18.43
C ALA A 293 -12.06 -2.45 18.70
N ILE A 294 -11.02 -2.54 17.86
CA ILE A 294 -9.82 -1.69 17.97
C ILE A 294 -10.17 -0.22 17.76
N SER A 295 -11.04 0.08 16.78
CA SER A 295 -11.51 1.45 16.52
C SER A 295 -12.28 2.01 17.72
N ALA A 296 -13.18 1.22 18.31
CA ALA A 296 -13.95 1.61 19.48
C ALA A 296 -13.09 1.84 20.75
N SER A 297 -12.02 1.08 20.92
CA SER A 297 -11.10 1.15 22.06
C SER A 297 -9.72 1.72 21.70
N TRP A 298 -9.66 2.63 20.73
CA TRP A 298 -8.41 3.10 20.11
C TRP A 298 -7.33 3.53 21.12
N TRP A 299 -7.69 4.41 22.07
CA TRP A 299 -6.72 4.96 23.02
C TRP A 299 -6.20 3.89 23.98
N GLU A 300 -7.10 3.14 24.62
CA GLU A 300 -6.73 2.07 25.56
C GLU A 300 -5.90 0.97 24.88
N TYR A 301 -6.27 0.59 23.65
CA TYR A 301 -5.55 -0.41 22.89
C TYR A 301 -4.16 0.05 22.47
N THR A 302 -4.00 1.31 22.04
CA THR A 302 -2.69 1.84 21.65
C THR A 302 -1.77 2.04 22.85
N GLU A 303 -2.29 2.46 24.00
CA GLU A 303 -1.53 2.49 25.26
C GLU A 303 -1.08 1.09 25.66
N TYR A 304 -1.99 0.12 25.66
CA TYR A 304 -1.68 -1.29 25.90
C TYR A 304 -0.55 -1.79 24.99
N LEU A 305 -0.60 -1.46 23.70
CA LEU A 305 0.36 -1.93 22.72
C LEU A 305 1.76 -1.30 22.88
N PHE A 306 1.87 -0.03 23.27
CA PHE A 306 3.12 0.71 23.25
C PHE A 306 3.72 1.07 24.61
N GLU A 307 3.04 0.82 25.72
CA GLU A 307 3.63 0.96 27.06
C GLU A 307 4.50 -0.24 27.43
N ASP A 308 5.74 0.02 27.88
CA ASP A 308 6.76 -1.01 28.14
C ASP A 308 6.48 -1.88 29.38
N CYS A 309 5.63 -1.44 30.32
CA CYS A 309 5.39 -2.13 31.59
C CYS A 309 4.22 -3.13 31.60
N ARG A 310 3.63 -3.43 30.43
CA ARG A 310 2.34 -4.16 30.33
C ARG A 310 2.42 -5.53 29.62
N GLU A 311 3.55 -6.23 29.67
CA GLU A 311 3.69 -7.52 28.98
C GLU A 311 2.68 -8.59 29.43
N GLU A 312 2.36 -8.62 30.73
CA GLU A 312 1.38 -9.54 31.33
C GLU A 312 -0.04 -8.96 31.39
N ALA A 313 -0.24 -7.72 30.91
CA ALA A 313 -1.56 -7.13 30.91
C ALA A 313 -2.47 -7.90 29.96
N GLN A 314 -3.74 -8.07 30.36
CA GLN A 314 -4.76 -8.63 29.50
C GLN A 314 -5.17 -7.62 28.43
N CYS A 315 -5.44 -8.11 27.22
CA CYS A 315 -5.87 -7.28 26.11
C CYS A 315 -7.21 -6.60 26.41
N PRO A 316 -7.32 -5.26 26.29
CA PRO A 316 -8.52 -4.52 26.65
C PRO A 316 -9.72 -4.83 25.72
N LEU A 317 -9.48 -5.42 24.55
CA LEU A 317 -10.53 -5.75 23.59
C LEU A 317 -11.39 -6.94 24.02
N MET A 318 -10.83 -7.85 24.84
CA MET A 318 -11.51 -9.06 25.35
C MET A 318 -12.35 -9.81 24.30
N LEU A 319 -11.84 -9.92 23.07
CA LEU A 319 -12.57 -10.54 21.97
C LEU A 319 -12.70 -12.04 22.20
N SER A 320 -13.91 -12.58 21.99
CA SER A 320 -14.20 -14.00 22.24
C SER A 320 -13.35 -14.96 21.41
N GLY A 321 -13.00 -14.57 20.18
CA GLY A 321 -12.08 -15.33 19.32
C GLY A 321 -10.64 -15.43 19.84
N CYS A 322 -10.28 -14.64 20.86
CA CYS A 322 -8.93 -14.60 21.43
C CYS A 322 -8.74 -15.51 22.66
N GLY A 323 -9.79 -16.24 23.07
CA GLY A 323 -9.77 -17.13 24.24
C GLY A 323 -10.77 -16.69 25.31
N ILE A 324 -11.26 -17.64 26.11
CA ILE A 324 -12.26 -17.39 27.17
C ILE A 324 -11.69 -16.48 28.27
N GLU A 325 -10.39 -16.64 28.57
CA GLU A 325 -9.67 -15.85 29.57
C GLU A 325 -8.98 -14.62 28.97
N GLY A 326 -9.17 -14.36 27.66
CA GLY A 326 -8.43 -13.35 26.92
C GLY A 326 -7.04 -13.82 26.50
N HIS A 327 -6.15 -12.85 26.29
CA HIS A 327 -4.74 -13.07 26.00
C HIS A 327 -3.90 -11.91 26.54
N THR A 328 -2.65 -12.20 26.82
CA THR A 328 -1.66 -11.21 27.24
C THR A 328 -1.05 -10.46 26.06
N LYS A 329 -0.35 -9.35 26.36
CA LYS A 329 0.45 -8.64 25.37
C LYS A 329 1.58 -9.52 24.86
N ARG A 330 2.26 -10.24 25.75
CA ARG A 330 3.36 -11.14 25.36
C ARG A 330 2.91 -12.21 24.36
N GLU A 331 1.79 -12.90 24.63
CA GLU A 331 1.26 -13.93 23.72
C GLU A 331 0.99 -13.41 22.31
N MET A 332 0.47 -12.19 22.20
CA MET A 332 0.24 -11.53 20.92
C MET A 332 1.55 -11.14 20.23
N MET A 333 2.51 -10.58 20.99
CA MET A 333 3.79 -10.11 20.45
C MET A 333 4.74 -11.25 20.06
N ASP A 334 4.62 -12.41 20.70
CA ASP A 334 5.38 -13.62 20.40
C ASP A 334 4.82 -14.39 19.19
N TRP A 335 3.65 -13.99 18.68
CA TRP A 335 3.08 -14.61 17.50
C TRP A 335 3.96 -14.39 16.27
N LYS A 336 4.29 -15.50 15.62
CA LYS A 336 4.99 -15.50 14.34
C LYS A 336 3.99 -15.83 13.24
N PRO A 337 3.70 -14.89 12.31
CA PRO A 337 2.87 -15.21 11.15
C PRO A 337 3.57 -16.22 10.25
N ASN A 338 2.79 -16.95 9.45
CA ASN A 338 3.30 -17.91 8.47
C ASN A 338 3.81 -17.25 7.16
N PHE A 339 4.07 -15.94 7.20
CA PHE A 339 4.55 -15.13 6.08
C PHE A 339 5.66 -14.19 6.56
N GLU A 340 6.52 -13.78 5.64
CA GLU A 340 7.59 -12.82 5.90
C GLU A 340 7.06 -11.38 5.90
N ILE A 341 7.72 -10.51 6.67
CA ILE A 341 7.35 -9.10 6.78
C ILE A 341 8.52 -8.25 6.32
N ASN A 342 8.28 -7.48 5.26
CA ASN A 342 9.27 -6.63 4.62
C ASN A 342 8.83 -5.17 4.66
N TYR A 343 9.76 -4.26 4.37
CA TYR A 343 9.49 -2.83 4.26
C TYR A 343 9.91 -2.33 2.90
N LYS A 344 9.05 -1.54 2.26
CA LYS A 344 9.39 -0.85 1.02
C LYS A 344 8.95 0.60 1.08
N LEU A 345 9.70 1.45 0.40
CA LEU A 345 9.37 2.85 0.17
C LEU A 345 8.91 3.00 -1.29
N LEU A 346 7.69 3.51 -1.49
CA LEU A 346 7.23 3.96 -2.80
C LEU A 346 7.37 5.47 -2.87
N TYR A 347 8.27 5.97 -3.71
CA TYR A 347 8.58 7.39 -3.78
C TYR A 347 8.53 7.91 -5.21
N ALA A 348 8.15 9.17 -5.40
CA ALA A 348 8.19 9.80 -6.71
C ALA A 348 9.65 10.00 -7.17
N THR A 349 9.93 9.65 -8.42
CA THR A 349 11.30 9.54 -8.97
C THR A 349 12.18 10.77 -8.75
N GLU A 350 11.59 11.97 -8.76
CA GLU A 350 12.25 13.25 -8.52
C GLU A 350 12.84 13.41 -7.10
N TRP A 351 12.38 12.62 -6.13
CA TRP A 351 12.92 12.63 -4.75
C TRP A 351 14.11 11.70 -4.54
N LYS A 352 14.51 10.93 -5.56
CA LYS A 352 15.56 9.91 -5.47
C LYS A 352 16.87 10.47 -4.91
N ASP A 353 17.35 11.58 -5.44
CA ASP A 353 18.65 12.15 -5.06
C ASP A 353 18.63 12.70 -3.64
N GLU A 354 17.50 13.28 -3.21
CA GLU A 354 17.33 13.75 -1.85
C GLU A 354 17.30 12.59 -0.85
N LEU A 355 16.52 11.56 -1.14
CA LEU A 355 16.41 10.35 -0.31
C LEU A 355 17.76 9.61 -0.21
N LYS A 356 18.57 9.64 -1.26
CA LYS A 356 19.97 9.19 -1.20
C LYS A 356 20.82 10.07 -0.29
N ARG A 357 20.71 11.39 -0.43
CA ARG A 357 21.50 12.35 0.37
C ARG A 357 21.26 12.21 1.87
N ILE A 358 20.02 11.94 2.29
CA ILE A 358 19.68 11.71 3.70
C ILE A 358 19.86 10.25 4.15
N GLY A 359 20.41 9.39 3.30
CA GLY A 359 20.77 8.01 3.63
C GLY A 359 19.59 7.03 3.72
N VAL A 360 18.42 7.40 3.19
CA VAL A 360 17.24 6.50 3.11
C VAL A 360 17.41 5.51 1.95
N ILE A 361 17.94 5.97 0.82
CA ILE A 361 18.27 5.11 -0.32
C ILE A 361 19.79 4.90 -0.35
N ARG A 362 20.22 3.64 -0.30
CA ARG A 362 21.63 3.26 -0.45
C ARG A 362 21.87 2.84 -1.91
N THR A 363 23.06 3.16 -2.43
CA THR A 363 23.53 2.80 -3.78
C THR A 363 24.00 1.36 -3.87
#